data_AF-F9USQ7-F1
#
_entry.id   AF-F9USQ7-F1
#
_cell.length_a   1.000
_cell.length_b   1.000
_cell.length_c   1.000
_cell.angle_alpha   90.00
_cell.angle_beta   90.00
_cell.angle_gamma   90.00
#
_symmetry.space_group_name_H-M   'P 1'
#
loop_
_entity.id
_entity.type
_entity.pdbx_description
1 polymer ?
#
loop_
_entity_poly.entity_id
_entity_poly.type
_entity_poly.pdbx_seq_one_letter_code
_entity_poly.pdbx_strand_id
1 'polypeptide(L)'
;MPTTEYLNGEDVTIEATFRKYPDWATSIVDHGAFLNQNSRYRNLLGVKNYSTVAWDLQNDGYATAPNYATSLINAIQDYDLQEWDQEAFTGNTGSTTTTTGNHRSGTYTFIQNSNIQTEPSLSAPIIGVYYPGDVVNYTGQIKAEGYTWL
;
A
#
# COMPACT_ATOMS: atom_id res chain seq x y z
N MET A 1 -1.07 -21.60 20.81
CA MET A 1 0.18 -21.51 20.03
C MET A 1 0.98 -20.36 20.61
N PRO A 2 2.32 -20.47 20.68
CA PRO A 2 3.15 -19.46 21.30
C PRO A 2 3.16 -18.16 20.49
N THR A 3 3.03 -17.03 21.17
CA THR A 3 3.05 -15.67 20.62
C THR A 3 3.88 -14.76 21.51
N THR A 4 4.46 -13.71 20.94
CA THR A 4 5.22 -12.71 21.70
C THR A 4 4.35 -11.49 21.97
N GLU A 5 4.27 -11.06 23.22
CA GLU A 5 3.65 -9.82 23.66
C GLU A 5 4.69 -8.95 24.38
N TYR A 6 4.66 -7.64 24.18
CA TYR A 6 5.55 -6.72 24.89
C TYR A 6 4.88 -6.17 26.15
N LEU A 7 5.33 -6.61 27.33
CA LEU A 7 4.73 -6.26 28.62
C LEU A 7 5.80 -5.72 29.56
N ASN A 8 5.53 -4.57 30.20
CA ASN A 8 6.43 -3.96 31.19
C ASN A 8 7.88 -3.75 30.73
N GLY A 9 8.10 -3.56 29.42
CA GLY A 9 9.43 -3.33 28.86
C GLY A 9 10.12 -4.56 28.27
N GLU A 10 9.50 -5.74 28.35
CA GLU A 10 10.08 -7.02 27.95
C GLU A 10 9.18 -7.81 27.01
N ASP A 11 9.79 -8.59 26.12
CA ASP A 11 9.09 -9.58 25.30
C ASP A 11 8.73 -10.81 26.15
N VAL A 12 7.45 -11.16 26.17
CA VAL A 12 6.90 -12.29 26.92
C VAL A 12 6.22 -13.24 25.94
N THR A 13 6.61 -14.52 26.00
CA THR A 13 5.92 -15.57 25.24
C THR A 13 4.68 -16.05 25.99
N ILE A 14 3.52 -15.99 25.35
CA ILE A 14 2.26 -16.51 25.89
C ILE A 14 1.61 -17.50 24.93
N GLU A 15 0.79 -18.42 25.46
CA GLU A 15 -0.04 -19.30 24.64
C GLU A 15 -1.36 -18.61 24.32
N ALA A 16 -1.62 -18.37 23.02
CA ALA A 16 -2.85 -17.75 22.56
C ALA A 16 -3.63 -18.66 21.60
N THR A 17 -4.93 -18.40 21.49
CA THR A 17 -5.80 -18.98 20.46
C THR A 17 -6.06 -17.94 19.37
N PHE A 18 -6.18 -18.39 18.13
CA PHE A 18 -6.41 -17.53 16.98
C PHE A 18 -7.67 -17.93 16.25
N ARG A 19 -8.37 -16.93 15.71
CA ARG A 19 -9.51 -17.17 14.82
C ARG A 19 -9.00 -17.82 13.53
N LYS A 20 -9.77 -18.77 13.01
CA LYS A 20 -9.51 -19.46 11.74
C LYS A 20 -10.66 -19.19 10.79
N TYR A 21 -10.33 -18.90 9.55
CA TYR A 21 -11.31 -18.55 8.51
C TYR A 21 -11.20 -19.51 7.32
N PRO A 22 -12.31 -19.72 6.59
CA PRO A 22 -12.31 -20.55 5.39
C PRO A 22 -11.60 -19.89 4.19
N ASP A 23 -11.58 -18.55 4.13
CA ASP A 23 -10.97 -17.76 3.05
C ASP A 23 -10.56 -16.35 3.53
N TRP A 24 -9.85 -15.63 2.66
CA TRP A 24 -9.40 -14.25 2.90
C TRP A 24 -10.54 -13.25 3.02
N ALA A 25 -11.61 -13.41 2.22
CA ALA A 25 -12.73 -12.47 2.26
C ALA A 25 -13.41 -12.48 3.63
N THR A 26 -13.58 -13.67 4.22
CA THR A 26 -14.18 -13.84 5.55
C THR A 26 -13.32 -13.22 6.64
N SER A 27 -11.99 -13.34 6.57
CA SER A 27 -11.10 -12.73 7.57
C SER A 27 -11.10 -11.20 7.49
N ILE A 28 -11.12 -10.64 6.28
CA ILE A 28 -11.18 -9.19 6.05
C ILE A 28 -12.50 -8.61 6.57
N VAL A 29 -13.63 -9.28 6.29
CA VAL A 29 -14.96 -8.84 6.77
C VAL A 29 -15.02 -8.87 8.30
N ASP A 30 -14.55 -9.94 8.94
CA ASP A 30 -14.54 -10.05 10.41
C ASP A 30 -13.62 -9.03 11.07
N HIS A 31 -12.45 -8.76 10.47
CA HIS A 31 -11.52 -7.74 10.96
C HIS A 31 -12.11 -6.32 10.86
N GLY A 32 -12.73 -5.98 9.72
CA GLY A 32 -13.43 -4.71 9.56
C GLY A 32 -14.60 -4.57 10.55
N ALA A 33 -15.35 -5.65 10.79
CA ALA A 33 -16.40 -5.69 11.79
C ALA A 33 -15.86 -5.46 13.22
N PHE A 34 -14.73 -6.08 13.58
CA PHE A 34 -14.06 -5.88 14.86
C PHE A 34 -13.71 -4.41 15.11
N LEU A 35 -13.07 -3.74 14.13
CA LEU A 35 -12.73 -2.32 14.25
C LEU A 35 -13.97 -1.42 14.32
N ASN A 36 -15.02 -1.74 13.56
CA ASN A 36 -16.25 -0.94 13.53
C ASN A 36 -17.10 -1.08 14.82
N GLN A 37 -17.17 -2.29 15.37
CA GLN A 37 -18.05 -2.61 16.51
C GLN A 37 -17.41 -2.33 17.87
N ASN A 38 -16.08 -2.47 17.99
CA ASN A 38 -15.39 -2.26 19.24
C ASN A 38 -15.21 -0.75 19.52
N SER A 39 -15.80 -0.27 20.62
CA SER A 39 -15.78 1.16 20.98
C SER A 39 -14.38 1.75 21.10
N ARG A 40 -13.38 0.90 21.41
CA ARG A 40 -11.96 1.23 21.48
C ARG A 40 -11.42 1.89 20.20
N TYR A 41 -11.91 1.51 19.02
CA TYR A 41 -11.37 1.93 17.72
C TYR A 41 -12.28 2.91 16.97
N ARG A 42 -13.22 3.56 17.67
CA ARG A 42 -14.23 4.43 17.05
C ARG A 42 -13.66 5.71 16.44
N ASN A 43 -12.52 6.17 16.94
CA ASN A 43 -11.70 7.25 16.42
C ASN A 43 -11.15 6.99 15.01
N LEU A 44 -11.00 5.72 14.60
CA LEU A 44 -10.45 5.37 13.29
C LEU A 44 -11.42 5.68 12.14
N LEU A 45 -12.73 5.66 12.41
CA LEU A 45 -13.75 5.72 11.37
C LEU A 45 -13.77 7.08 10.67
N GLY A 46 -13.51 7.08 9.37
CA GLY A 46 -13.46 8.29 8.54
C GLY A 46 -12.08 8.97 8.48
N VAL A 47 -11.09 8.47 9.22
CA VAL A 47 -9.70 8.94 9.11
C VAL A 47 -9.11 8.38 7.82
N LYS A 48 -8.70 9.28 6.92
CA LYS A 48 -8.12 8.92 5.62
C LYS A 48 -6.59 8.85 5.60
N ASN A 49 -5.95 9.43 6.61
CA ASN A 49 -4.49 9.43 6.70
C ASN A 49 -4.02 8.14 7.40
N TYR A 50 -3.35 7.26 6.65
CA TYR A 50 -2.89 5.97 7.16
C TYR A 50 -1.91 6.10 8.35
N SER A 51 -1.10 7.16 8.40
CA SER A 51 -0.16 7.41 9.49
C SER A 51 -0.91 7.76 10.78
N THR A 52 -1.96 8.57 10.69
CA THR A 52 -2.86 8.83 11.83
C THR A 52 -3.52 7.53 12.31
N VAL A 53 -4.06 6.71 11.40
CA VAL A 53 -4.69 5.43 11.75
C VAL A 53 -3.69 4.48 12.45
N ALA A 54 -2.44 4.40 11.98
CA ALA A 54 -1.42 3.55 12.58
C ALA A 54 -1.08 3.96 14.02
N TRP A 55 -0.96 5.26 14.28
CA TRP A 55 -0.73 5.78 15.63
C TRP A 55 -1.94 5.56 16.54
N ASP A 56 -3.14 5.80 16.04
CA ASP A 56 -4.37 5.56 16.80
C ASP A 56 -4.51 4.07 17.16
N LEU A 57 -4.29 3.15 16.21
CA LEU A 57 -4.28 1.71 16.49
C LEU A 57 -3.30 1.32 17.61
N GLN A 58 -2.10 1.88 17.60
CA GLN A 58 -1.13 1.63 18.67
C GLN A 58 -1.61 2.19 20.01
N ASN A 59 -2.06 3.45 20.04
CA ASN A 59 -2.55 4.11 21.26
C ASN A 59 -3.79 3.41 21.84
N ASP A 60 -4.61 2.84 20.98
CA ASP A 60 -5.81 2.09 21.35
C ASP A 60 -5.49 0.65 21.81
N GLY A 61 -4.23 0.22 21.68
CA GLY A 61 -3.76 -1.10 22.13
C GLY A 61 -4.15 -2.23 21.19
N TYR A 62 -4.05 -2.00 19.88
CA TYR A 62 -4.18 -3.05 18.86
C TYR A 62 -3.01 -4.03 18.89
N ALA A 63 -1.80 -3.54 19.17
CA ALA A 63 -0.59 -4.34 19.36
C ALA A 63 0.15 -3.89 20.61
N THR A 64 0.91 -4.79 21.22
CA THR A 64 1.73 -4.47 22.41
C THR A 64 3.12 -3.95 22.05
N ALA A 65 3.61 -4.26 20.85
CA ALA A 65 4.92 -3.82 20.38
C ALA A 65 5.03 -2.29 20.39
N PRO A 66 6.10 -1.71 20.99
CA PRO A 66 6.23 -0.26 21.16
C PRO A 66 6.44 0.50 19.86
N ASN A 67 6.86 -0.19 18.80
CA ASN A 67 7.16 0.34 17.48
C ASN A 67 6.10 -0.04 16.41
N TYR A 68 4.94 -0.56 16.81
CA TYR A 68 3.91 -1.05 15.89
C TYR A 68 3.52 -0.04 14.81
N ALA A 69 3.19 1.20 15.21
CA ALA A 69 2.79 2.26 14.28
C ALA A 69 3.90 2.57 13.28
N THR A 70 5.14 2.72 13.75
CA THR A 70 6.30 2.96 12.88
C THR A 70 6.51 1.82 11.89
N SER A 71 6.43 0.57 12.34
CA SER A 71 6.57 -0.60 11.47
C SER A 71 5.47 -0.65 10.40
N LEU A 72 4.22 -0.34 10.77
CA LEU A 72 3.11 -0.30 9.83
C LEU A 72 3.25 0.85 8.81
N ILE A 73 3.63 2.05 9.27
CA ILE A 73 3.88 3.21 8.41
C ILE A 73 5.00 2.90 7.41
N ASN A 74 6.10 2.31 7.88
CA ASN A 74 7.22 1.94 7.02
C ASN A 74 6.78 0.90 5.98
N ALA A 75 6.03 -0.13 6.38
CA ALA A 75 5.52 -1.11 5.42
C ALA A 75 4.61 -0.45 4.36
N ILE A 76 3.74 0.48 4.75
CA ILE A 76 2.90 1.21 3.79
C ILE A 76 3.75 2.02 2.82
N GLN A 77 4.78 2.71 3.31
CA GLN A 77 5.68 3.55 2.50
C GLN A 77 6.61 2.73 1.61
N ASP A 78 7.22 1.65 2.12
CA ASP A 78 8.16 0.80 1.39
C ASP A 78 7.51 0.13 0.17
N TYR A 79 6.20 -0.09 0.22
CA TYR A 79 5.41 -0.70 -0.86
C TYR A 79 4.45 0.29 -1.55
N ASP A 80 4.51 1.58 -1.20
CA ASP A 80 3.62 2.63 -1.71
C ASP A 80 2.12 2.26 -1.67
N LEU A 81 1.68 1.62 -0.59
CA LEU A 81 0.33 1.09 -0.47
C LEU A 81 -0.74 2.19 -0.37
N GLN A 82 -0.36 3.40 0.05
CA GLN A 82 -1.25 4.55 0.11
C GLN A 82 -1.80 4.97 -1.26
N GLU A 83 -1.17 4.53 -2.37
CA GLU A 83 -1.67 4.81 -3.72
C GLU A 83 -3.03 4.14 -3.98
N TRP A 84 -3.32 3.01 -3.33
CA TRP A 84 -4.61 2.31 -3.43
C TRP A 84 -5.76 3.06 -2.76
N ASP A 85 -5.47 3.93 -1.80
CA ASP A 85 -6.50 4.69 -1.08
C ASP A 85 -7.31 5.59 -2.02
N GLN A 86 -6.72 6.00 -3.16
CA GLN A 86 -7.43 6.82 -4.15
C GLN A 86 -8.62 6.09 -4.78
N GLU A 87 -8.51 4.78 -5.00
CA GLU A 87 -9.63 3.96 -5.50
C GLU A 87 -10.79 3.96 -4.50
N ALA A 88 -10.48 3.85 -3.21
CA ALA A 88 -11.47 3.88 -2.14
C ALA A 88 -12.09 5.28 -1.96
N PHE A 89 -11.33 6.37 -2.12
CA PHE A 89 -11.79 7.73 -1.86
C PHE A 89 -12.58 8.37 -3.00
N THR A 90 -12.38 7.94 -4.24
CA THR A 90 -13.05 8.51 -5.43
C THR A 90 -14.48 7.98 -5.63
N GLY A 91 -14.93 7.02 -4.80
CA GLY A 91 -16.33 6.60 -4.71
C GLY A 91 -16.86 5.86 -5.93
N ASN A 92 -15.98 5.33 -6.80
CA ASN A 92 -16.43 4.63 -8.01
C ASN A 92 -16.83 3.19 -7.66
N THR A 93 -18.11 3.00 -7.35
CA THR A 93 -18.73 1.68 -7.17
C THR A 93 -18.73 0.93 -8.50
N GLY A 94 -17.79 -0.02 -8.66
CA GLY A 94 -17.86 -1.06 -9.68
C GLY A 94 -17.09 -0.78 -10.96
N SER A 95 -15.76 -0.89 -10.90
CA SER A 95 -14.99 -1.36 -12.06
C SER A 95 -13.79 -2.14 -11.57
N THR A 96 -13.81 -3.45 -11.81
CA THR A 96 -12.75 -4.40 -11.52
C THR A 96 -11.48 -4.01 -12.30
N THR A 97 -10.48 -3.46 -11.62
CA THR A 97 -9.12 -3.40 -12.16
C THR A 97 -8.15 -3.86 -11.08
N THR A 98 -7.58 -5.04 -11.29
CA THR A 98 -6.63 -5.70 -10.40
C THR A 98 -5.34 -4.91 -10.27
N THR A 99 -4.83 -4.90 -9.05
CA THR A 99 -3.74 -4.11 -8.50
C THR A 99 -2.35 -4.75 -8.64
N THR A 100 -1.30 -3.99 -8.93
CA THR A 100 0.09 -4.17 -8.39
C THR A 100 0.76 -2.78 -8.37
N GLY A 101 1.93 -2.53 -7.74
CA GLY A 101 2.35 -1.24 -7.09
C GLY A 101 3.13 -0.15 -7.87
N ASN A 102 2.92 1.13 -7.50
CA ASN A 102 3.36 2.31 -8.27
C ASN A 102 2.89 2.36 -9.73
N HIS A 103 1.69 1.86 -9.96
CA HIS A 103 1.06 1.90 -11.26
C HIS A 103 0.13 3.12 -11.35
N ARG A 104 0.72 4.31 -11.55
CA ARG A 104 0.07 5.24 -12.46
C ARG A 104 0.05 4.52 -13.79
N SER A 105 -0.96 3.71 -14.04
CA SER A 105 -1.18 3.13 -15.34
C SER A 105 -2.01 4.11 -16.13
N GLY A 106 -1.77 4.18 -17.42
CA GLY A 106 -2.43 5.15 -18.25
C GLY A 106 -1.84 5.19 -19.63
N THR A 107 -2.19 6.25 -20.32
CA THR A 107 -1.79 6.46 -21.69
C THR A 107 -0.92 7.70 -21.74
N TYR A 108 0.29 7.58 -22.28
CA TYR A 108 1.17 8.72 -22.51
C TYR A 108 1.31 8.99 -23.99
N THR A 109 1.11 10.23 -24.40
CA THR A 109 1.38 10.69 -25.76
C THR A 109 2.70 11.42 -25.78
N PHE A 110 3.66 10.89 -26.55
CA PHE A 110 4.96 11.52 -26.71
C PHE A 110 4.81 12.83 -27.50
N ILE A 111 5.44 13.90 -27.01
CA ILE A 111 5.44 15.23 -27.67
C ILE A 111 6.76 15.53 -28.39
N GLN A 112 7.76 14.69 -28.18
CA GLN A 112 9.10 14.77 -28.76
C GLN A 112 9.67 13.35 -28.94
N ASN A 113 10.70 13.21 -29.78
CA ASN A 113 11.41 11.94 -29.93
C ASN A 113 11.94 11.46 -28.57
N SER A 114 11.67 10.21 -28.22
CA SER A 114 12.08 9.61 -26.94
C SER A 114 12.64 8.20 -27.13
N ASN A 115 13.83 7.94 -26.60
CA ASN A 115 14.49 6.64 -26.74
C ASN A 115 13.82 5.59 -25.85
N ILE A 116 13.60 4.40 -26.39
CA ILE A 116 13.20 3.20 -25.64
C ILE A 116 14.49 2.53 -25.17
N GLN A 117 14.63 2.35 -23.87
CA GLN A 117 15.83 1.76 -23.26
C GLN A 117 15.48 0.48 -22.51
N THR A 118 16.44 -0.42 -22.35
CA THR A 118 16.19 -1.71 -21.69
C THR A 118 15.99 -1.59 -20.18
N GLU A 119 16.43 -0.49 -19.56
CA GLU A 119 16.34 -0.22 -18.13
C GLU A 119 16.18 1.30 -17.85
N PRO A 120 15.78 1.72 -16.64
CA PRO A 120 15.56 3.12 -16.27
C PRO A 120 16.88 3.91 -16.07
N SER A 121 17.78 3.89 -17.04
CA SER A 121 19.07 4.58 -17.01
C SER A 121 19.41 5.12 -18.39
N LEU A 122 19.91 6.36 -18.46
CA LEU A 122 20.38 7.01 -19.68
C LEU A 122 21.60 6.31 -20.31
N SER A 123 22.25 5.41 -19.57
CA SER A 123 23.35 4.59 -20.05
C SER A 123 22.90 3.23 -20.61
N ALA A 124 21.62 2.88 -20.47
CA ALA A 124 21.09 1.61 -20.92
C ALA A 124 21.01 1.53 -22.45
N PRO A 125 21.17 0.33 -23.04
CA PRO A 125 21.01 0.11 -24.47
C PRO A 125 19.67 0.63 -25.01
N ILE A 126 19.74 1.36 -26.13
CA ILE A 126 18.55 1.85 -26.86
C ILE A 126 18.06 0.74 -27.79
N ILE A 127 16.78 0.37 -27.64
CA ILE A 127 16.12 -0.66 -28.45
C ILE A 127 15.11 -0.10 -29.45
N GLY A 128 14.82 1.21 -29.37
CA GLY A 128 13.89 1.87 -30.28
C GLY A 128 13.68 3.34 -29.96
N VAL A 129 12.77 3.97 -30.68
CA VAL A 129 12.41 5.39 -30.50
C VAL A 129 10.89 5.53 -30.64
N TYR A 130 10.26 6.25 -29.71
CA TYR A 130 8.92 6.80 -29.88
C TYR A 130 9.00 8.19 -30.51
N TYR A 131 8.10 8.46 -31.44
CA TYR A 131 7.98 9.72 -32.15
C TYR A 131 6.85 10.59 -31.56
N PRO A 132 6.84 11.91 -31.84
CA PRO A 132 5.74 12.79 -31.43
C PRO A 132 4.41 12.28 -31.98
N GLY A 133 3.41 12.17 -31.10
CA GLY A 133 2.09 11.62 -31.40
C GLY A 133 1.95 10.13 -31.12
N ASP A 134 3.06 9.41 -30.89
CA ASP A 134 2.98 8.01 -30.47
C ASP A 134 2.38 7.91 -29.08
N VAL A 135 1.63 6.83 -28.88
CA VAL A 135 0.86 6.60 -27.67
C VAL A 135 1.25 5.25 -27.08
N VAL A 136 1.61 5.24 -25.80
CA VAL A 136 1.87 3.99 -25.06
C VAL A 136 0.90 3.86 -23.92
N ASN A 137 0.42 2.63 -23.73
CA ASN A 137 -0.19 2.24 -22.47
C ASN A 137 0.92 1.73 -21.59
N TYR A 138 1.14 2.42 -20.48
CA TYR A 138 2.14 2.03 -19.51
C TYR A 138 1.43 1.53 -18.27
N THR A 139 2.03 0.55 -17.62
CA THR A 139 1.48 0.04 -16.38
C THR A 139 2.07 0.78 -15.20
N GLY A 140 3.31 1.27 -15.20
CA GLY A 140 3.91 1.93 -14.03
C GLY A 140 4.89 3.04 -14.36
N GLN A 141 5.35 3.77 -13.34
CA GLN A 141 6.33 4.84 -13.52
C GLN A 141 7.52 4.68 -12.57
N ILE A 142 8.72 4.97 -13.05
CA ILE A 142 9.95 4.99 -12.25
C ILE A 142 10.64 6.34 -12.42
N LYS A 143 11.10 6.96 -11.32
CA LYS A 143 11.94 8.17 -11.38
C LYS A 143 13.41 7.80 -11.20
N ALA A 144 14.23 8.04 -12.20
CA ALA A 144 15.66 7.79 -12.15
C ALA A 144 16.41 8.80 -13.02
N GLU A 145 17.59 9.23 -12.56
CA GLU A 145 18.49 10.15 -13.27
C GLU A 145 17.82 11.48 -13.70
N GLY A 146 16.78 11.91 -12.98
CA GLY A 146 16.01 13.13 -13.29
C GLY A 146 14.91 12.94 -14.34
N TYR A 147 14.67 11.72 -14.81
CA TYR A 147 13.63 11.36 -15.78
C TYR A 147 12.52 10.53 -15.15
N THR A 148 11.33 10.56 -15.77
CA THR A 148 10.23 9.64 -15.48
C THR A 148 10.18 8.61 -16.61
N TRP A 149 10.38 7.34 -16.24
CA TRP A 149 10.31 6.18 -17.11
C TRP A 149 8.92 5.57 -17.03
N LEU A 150 8.41 5.11 -18.18
CA LEU A 150 7.08 4.53 -18.37
C LEU A 150 7.18 3.04 -18.67
#